data_AF-A0A973ENV7-F1
#
_entry.id   AF-A0A973ENV7-F1
#
_cell.length_a   1.000
_cell.length_b   1.000
_cell.length_c   1.000
_cell.angle_alpha   90.00
_cell.angle_beta   90.00
_cell.angle_gamma   90.00
#
_symmetry.space_group_name_H-M   'P 1'
#
loop_
_entity.id
_entity.type
_entity.pdbx_description
1 polymer ?
#
loop_
_entity_poly.entity_id
_entity_poly.type
_entity_poly.pdbx_seq_one_letter_code
_entity_poly.pdbx_strand_id
1 'polypeptide(L)'
;MGDCHYLGGNEKCKKVVEETWKVLRLLGVDERYLRLKWISASEGAIFAEEIRSFTHLLKEMERNPLSEKDLDASGAVEEGAPQASAV
;
A
#
# COMPACT_ATOMS: atom_id res chain seq x y z
N MET A 1 -15.52 -9.18 -14.02
CA MET A 1 -15.07 -7.80 -14.29
C MET A 1 -16.03 -7.22 -15.30
N GLY A 2 -17.00 -6.44 -14.85
CA GLY A 2 -18.19 -6.05 -15.63
C GLY A 2 -19.37 -5.59 -14.78
N ASP A 3 -19.35 -5.88 -13.48
CA ASP A 3 -20.45 -5.53 -12.56
C ASP A 3 -20.38 -4.09 -12.01
N CYS A 4 -19.55 -3.23 -12.62
CA CYS A 4 -19.52 -1.84 -12.20
C CYS A 4 -20.78 -1.14 -12.70
N HIS A 5 -21.57 -0.60 -11.78
CA HIS A 5 -22.76 0.18 -12.11
C HIS A 5 -22.45 1.38 -13.02
N TYR A 6 -21.21 1.91 -12.94
CA TYR A 6 -20.72 3.02 -13.75
C TYR A 6 -19.75 2.56 -14.85
N LEU A 7 -19.94 1.33 -15.35
CA LEU A 7 -19.24 0.70 -16.47
C LEU A 7 -17.74 0.44 -16.22
N GLY A 8 -16.93 1.49 -16.09
CA GLY A 8 -15.46 1.40 -16.04
C GLY A 8 -14.82 1.94 -14.75
N GLY A 9 -15.62 2.27 -13.74
CA GLY A 9 -15.09 2.80 -12.47
C GLY A 9 -14.17 1.82 -11.76
N ASN A 10 -14.52 0.53 -11.77
CA ASN A 10 -13.69 -0.57 -11.25
C ASN A 10 -12.35 -0.69 -11.99
N GLU A 11 -12.32 -0.53 -13.32
CA GLU A 11 -11.07 -0.61 -14.09
C GLU A 11 -10.12 0.55 -13.76
N LYS A 12 -10.66 1.76 -13.62
CA LYS A 12 -9.89 2.92 -13.16
C LYS A 12 -9.37 2.70 -11.74
N CYS A 13 -10.20 2.20 -10.84
CA CYS A 13 -9.79 1.85 -9.47
C CYS A 13 -8.65 0.81 -9.46
N LYS A 14 -8.76 -0.25 -10.27
CA LYS A 14 -7.71 -1.27 -10.41
C LYS A 14 -6.37 -0.65 -10.78
N LYS A 15 -6.35 0.21 -11.80
CA LYS A 15 -5.14 0.92 -12.24
C LYS A 15 -4.55 1.78 -11.13
N VAL A 16 -5.39 2.53 -10.41
CA VAL A 16 -4.93 3.36 -9.29
C VAL A 16 -4.31 2.51 -8.19
N VAL A 17 -4.93 1.39 -7.82
CA VAL A 17 -4.37 0.47 -6.80
C VAL A 17 -3.05 -0.14 -7.28
N GLU A 18 -2.95 -0.55 -8.54
CA GLU A 18 -1.73 -1.11 -9.12
C GLU A 18 -0.55 -0.12 -9.09
N GLU A 19 -0.80 1.16 -9.43
CA GLU A 19 0.21 2.20 -9.28
C GLU A 19 0.52 2.50 -7.81
N THR A 20 -0.49 2.48 -6.93
CA THR A 20 -0.28 2.72 -5.50
C THR A 20 0.60 1.64 -4.87
N TRP A 21 0.44 0.36 -5.23
CA TRP A 21 1.35 -0.69 -4.77
C TRP A 21 2.81 -0.42 -5.18
N LYS A 22 3.06 0.09 -6.39
CA LYS A 22 4.42 0.50 -6.80
C LYS A 22 4.94 1.62 -5.92
N VAL A 23 4.12 2.64 -5.63
CA VAL A 23 4.50 3.76 -4.76
C VAL A 23 4.80 3.27 -3.34
N LEU A 24 3.98 2.39 -2.77
CA LEU A 24 4.23 1.80 -1.44
C LEU A 24 5.59 1.11 -1.39
N ARG A 25 5.91 0.27 -2.39
CA ARG A 25 7.22 -0.38 -2.48
C ARG A 25 8.37 0.62 -2.58
N LEU A 26 8.21 1.71 -3.33
CA LEU A 26 9.22 2.78 -3.44
C LEU A 26 9.46 3.49 -2.11
N LEU A 27 8.42 3.63 -1.29
CA LEU A 27 8.50 4.23 0.04
C LEU A 27 8.98 3.26 1.13
N GLY A 28 9.34 2.02 0.77
CA GLY A 28 9.69 0.98 1.74
C GLY A 28 8.50 0.49 2.58
N VAL A 29 7.28 0.82 2.16
CA VAL A 29 6.05 0.36 2.79
C VAL A 29 5.64 -0.98 2.17
N ASP A 30 5.36 -1.96 3.01
CA ASP A 30 4.87 -3.26 2.57
C ASP A 30 3.52 -3.10 1.83
N GLU A 31 3.48 -3.49 0.57
CA GLU A 31 2.28 -3.36 -0.28
C GLU A 31 1.06 -4.10 0.29
N ARG A 32 1.27 -5.10 1.15
CA ARG A 32 0.22 -5.86 1.83
C ARG A 32 -0.65 -5.00 2.74
N TYR A 33 -0.20 -3.79 3.09
CA TYR A 33 -1.03 -2.78 3.77
C TYR A 33 -2.19 -2.24 2.91
N LEU A 34 -2.17 -2.46 1.60
CA LEU A 34 -3.25 -2.12 0.69
C LEU A 34 -3.80 -3.39 0.02
N ARG A 35 -5.11 -3.61 0.16
CA ARG A 35 -5.80 -4.76 -0.45
C ARG A 35 -6.96 -4.30 -1.32
N LEU A 36 -7.07 -4.86 -2.52
CA LEU A 36 -8.21 -4.70 -3.42
C LEU A 36 -8.97 -6.02 -3.55
N LYS A 37 -10.26 -6.01 -3.21
CA LYS A 37 -11.17 -7.13 -3.38
C LYS A 37 -12.46 -6.64 -4.05
N TRP A 38 -12.92 -7.36 -5.06
CA TRP A 38 -14.23 -7.13 -5.69
C TRP A 38 -15.28 -7.95 -4.96
N ILE A 39 -16.32 -7.28 -4.45
CA ILE A 39 -17.41 -7.90 -3.69
C ILE A 39 -18.71 -7.22 -4.12
N SER A 40 -19.70 -8.02 -4.51
CA SER A 40 -21.04 -7.57 -4.90
C SER A 40 -21.94 -7.34 -3.68
N ALA A 41 -23.09 -6.68 -3.91
CA ALA A 41 -24.05 -6.37 -2.85
C ALA A 41 -24.63 -7.62 -2.14
N SER A 42 -24.67 -8.78 -2.83
CA SER A 42 -25.17 -10.04 -2.30
C SER A 42 -24.14 -10.85 -1.51
N GLU A 43 -22.86 -10.47 -1.54
CA GLU A 43 -21.74 -11.26 -1.01
C GLU A 43 -21.33 -10.85 0.40
N GLY A 44 -22.30 -10.61 1.28
CA GLY A 44 -22.05 -10.12 2.65
C GLY A 44 -21.17 -11.04 3.49
N ALA A 45 -21.29 -12.37 3.34
CA ALA A 45 -20.45 -13.33 4.05
C ALA A 45 -18.97 -13.23 3.61
N ILE A 46 -18.72 -13.09 2.31
CA ILE A 46 -17.38 -12.92 1.75
C ILE A 46 -16.76 -11.61 2.22
N PHE A 47 -17.54 -10.52 2.27
CA PHE A 47 -17.10 -9.25 2.86
C PHE A 47 -16.67 -9.42 4.32
N ALA A 48 -17.49 -10.05 5.14
CA ALA A 48 -17.18 -10.23 6.56
C ALA A 48 -15.91 -11.08 6.75
N GLU A 49 -15.71 -12.12 5.96
CA GLU A 49 -14.49 -12.93 5.97
C GLU A 49 -13.25 -12.14 5.53
N GLU A 50 -13.35 -11.40 4.43
CA GLU A 50 -12.26 -10.59 3.89
C GLU A 50 -11.79 -9.54 4.91
N ILE A 51 -12.72 -8.85 5.58
CA ILE A 51 -12.39 -7.87 6.62
C ILE A 51 -11.72 -8.52 7.83
N ARG A 52 -12.20 -9.69 8.29
CA ARG A 52 -11.55 -10.43 9.40
C ARG A 52 -10.14 -10.86 9.03
N SER A 53 -9.97 -11.45 7.85
CA SER A 53 -8.67 -11.87 7.31
C SER A 53 -7.70 -10.70 7.21
N PHE A 54 -8.13 -9.58 6.63
CA PHE A 54 -7.29 -8.41 6.48
C PHE A 54 -6.93 -7.78 7.82
N THR A 55 -7.88 -7.71 8.76
CA THR A 55 -7.61 -7.23 10.12
C THR A 55 -6.59 -8.12 10.85
N HIS A 56 -6.67 -9.44 10.66
CA HIS A 56 -5.70 -10.37 11.25
C HIS A 56 -4.30 -10.13 10.69
N LEU A 57 -4.18 -10.03 9.37
CA LEU A 57 -2.91 -9.69 8.71
C LEU A 57 -2.32 -8.38 9.26
N LEU A 58 -3.13 -7.33 9.37
CA LEU A 58 -2.65 -6.03 9.89
C LEU A 58 -2.15 -6.12 11.34
N LYS A 59 -2.78 -6.96 12.16
CA LYS A 59 -2.31 -7.22 13.54
C LYS A 59 -0.99 -7.97 13.56
N GLU A 60 -0.80 -8.96 12.68
CA GLU A 60 0.46 -9.71 12.57
C GLU A 60 1.62 -8.85 12.04
N MET A 61 1.32 -7.85 11.20
CA MET A 61 2.35 -6.97 10.66
C MET A 61 2.89 -5.98 11.70
N GLU A 62 2.20 -5.77 12.83
CA GLU A 62 2.50 -4.99 14.06
C GLU A 62 2.98 -3.52 13.91
N ARG A 63 3.72 -3.17 12.87
CA ARG A 63 4.39 -1.88 12.71
C ARG A 63 3.62 -0.96 11.75
N ASN A 64 3.06 0.13 12.27
CA ASN A 64 2.61 1.23 11.41
C ASN A 64 3.84 1.82 10.66
N PRO A 65 3.93 1.65 9.33
CA PRO A 65 5.10 2.06 8.56
C PRO A 65 5.19 3.59 8.37
N LEU A 66 4.16 4.33 8.80
CA LEU A 66 4.08 5.79 8.74
C LEU A 66 3.98 6.40 10.14
N SER A 67 4.50 5.72 11.16
CA SER A 67 4.59 6.30 12.49
C SER A 67 5.53 7.52 12.46
N GLU A 68 5.27 8.55 13.28
CA GLU A 68 6.11 9.77 13.32
C GLU A 68 7.61 9.44 13.51
N LYS A 69 7.90 8.37 14.25
CA LYS A 69 9.28 7.90 14.49
C LYS A 69 9.98 7.37 13.24
N ASP A 70 9.23 6.85 12.26
CA ASP A 70 9.79 6.29 11.01
C ASP A 70 9.92 7.37 9.91
N LEU A 71 9.10 8.41 9.95
CA LEU A 71 9.17 9.55 9.02
C LEU A 71 10.43 10.39 9.25
N ASP A 72 10.86 10.51 10.52
CA ASP A 72 12.09 11.21 10.90
C ASP A 72 13.36 10.41 10.53
N ALA A 73 13.29 9.08 10.48
CA ALA A 73 14.40 8.21 10.12
C ALA A 73 14.73 8.24 8.60
N SER A 74 13.76 8.60 7.76
CA SER A 74 13.93 8.77 6.32
C SER A 74 14.70 10.05 5.93
N GLY A 75 14.95 10.96 6.87
CA GLY A 75 15.68 12.22 6.65
C GLY A 75 17.21 12.11 6.69
N ALA A 76 17.77 10.96 7.08
CA ALA A 76 19.21 10.73 7.08
C ALA A 76 19.68 10.20 5.71
N VAL A 77 19.62 11.05 4.69
CA VAL A 77 20.46 10.84 3.50
C VAL A 77 21.86 11.24 3.94
N GLU A 78 22.78 10.28 4.06
CA GLU A 78 24.19 10.59 4.30
C GLU A 78 24.70 11.49 3.16
N GLU A 79 25.01 12.75 3.47
CA GLU A 79 25.80 13.63 2.62
C GLU A 79 27.23 13.06 2.54
N GLY A 80 27.44 12.15 1.60
CA GLY A 80 28.77 11.73 1.17
C GLY A 80 29.49 12.89 0.48
N ALA A 81 30.40 13.52 1.20
CA ALA A 81 31.26 14.62 0.76
C ALA A 81 31.97 14.36 -0.58
N PRO A 82 32.25 15.40 -1.40
CA PRO A 82 32.99 15.24 -2.64
C PRO A 82 34.45 14.95 -2.32
N GLN A 83 34.97 13.83 -2.82
CA GLN A 83 36.42 13.63 -2.82
C GLN A 83 37.06 14.55 -3.85
N ALA A 84 37.69 15.61 -3.37
CA ALA A 84 38.62 16.40 -4.15
C ALA A 84 39.89 15.56 -4.38
N SER A 85 40.12 15.15 -5.63
CA SER A 85 41.43 14.71 -6.08
C SER A 85 42.32 15.94 -6.22
N ALA A 86 43.30 16.08 -5.33
CA ALA A 86 44.40 17.02 -5.50
C ALA A 86 45.57 16.28 -6.15
N VAL A 87 46.14 16.99 -7.13
CA VAL A 87 47.33 16.74 -7.95
C VAL A 87 48.46 16.01 -7.23
#